data_AF-A0A8H3JAY2-F1
#
_entry.id   AF-A0A8H3JAY2-F1
#
_cell.length_a   1.000
_cell.length_b   1.000
_cell.length_c   1.000
_cell.angle_alpha   90.00
_cell.angle_beta   90.00
_cell.angle_gamma   90.00
#
_symmetry.space_group_name_H-M   'P 1'
#
loop_
_entity.id
_entity.type
_entity.pdbx_description
1 polymer ?
#
loop_
_entity_poly.entity_id
_entity_poly.type
_entity_poly.pdbx_seq_one_letter_code
_entity_poly.pdbx_strand_id
1 'polypeptide(L)'
;MLSTEAAPWYQDNAPGLIRTISAMFFPVGLIMIVLSGADLFTSNIMFTFTAFLHRRASLISLANIWVTSFLGNLAGTLFFMAIVTGYGGVFEIPAYRMEIINFATAKCLTPTWVQIFCRAIGANWLVCFAVFISISSREIASKILAIWFPTFTFVALGLDHVIANMYFIPVAIFYGHPDIGVGLYIWKSMIPTALGNIVGGGLFVGGMYWYLYLTGEGSDNITFNIGGLDVAMEVGGPMGPSRRRSVPNLAKGEEEKDDKTMNGKGPEEGHPDHVASLPSSDQTMTSGLGRELSVEKYTTRKGIASTIEGQPVEGV
;
A
#
# COMPACT_ATOMS: atom_id res chain seq x y z
N MET A 1 -8.52 -21.12 -4.31
CA MET A 1 -8.65 -21.54 -2.91
C MET A 1 -9.72 -22.63 -2.77
N LEU A 2 -11.00 -22.32 -3.04
CA LEU A 2 -12.09 -23.30 -2.87
C LEU A 2 -12.12 -24.43 -3.90
N SER A 3 -11.66 -24.17 -5.14
CA SER A 3 -11.69 -25.18 -6.21
C SER A 3 -10.78 -26.38 -5.94
N THR A 4 -9.64 -26.15 -5.27
CA THR A 4 -8.70 -27.21 -4.89
C THR A 4 -9.26 -28.04 -3.74
N GLU A 5 -9.99 -27.42 -2.82
CA GLU A 5 -10.52 -28.07 -1.62
C GLU A 5 -11.77 -28.94 -1.88
N ALA A 6 -12.41 -28.78 -3.04
CA ALA A 6 -13.65 -29.47 -3.37
C ALA A 6 -13.53 -30.98 -3.69
N ALA A 7 -12.32 -31.54 -3.75
CA ALA A 7 -12.08 -32.95 -4.03
C ALA A 7 -11.97 -33.76 -2.71
N PRO A 8 -12.92 -34.67 -2.40
CA PRO A 8 -12.97 -35.36 -1.09
C PRO A 8 -11.71 -36.17 -0.77
N TRP A 9 -11.12 -36.83 -1.78
CA TRP A 9 -9.93 -37.65 -1.59
C TRP A 9 -8.76 -36.86 -0.97
N TYR A 10 -8.57 -35.60 -1.38
CA TYR A 10 -7.50 -34.75 -0.84
C TYR A 10 -7.80 -34.27 0.58
N GLN A 11 -9.07 -34.06 0.92
CA GLN A 11 -9.47 -33.69 2.28
C GLN A 11 -9.19 -34.83 3.27
N ASP A 12 -9.47 -36.07 2.86
CA ASP A 12 -9.31 -37.23 3.74
C ASP A 12 -7.85 -37.69 3.87
N ASN A 13 -7.09 -37.66 2.76
CA ASN A 13 -5.75 -38.27 2.71
C ASN A 13 -4.60 -37.27 2.81
N ALA A 14 -4.82 -36.00 2.47
CA ALA A 14 -3.76 -34.98 2.43
C ALA A 14 -4.27 -33.55 2.76
N PRO A 15 -4.92 -33.34 3.92
CA PRO A 15 -5.56 -32.07 4.27
C PRO A 15 -4.57 -30.89 4.36
N GLY A 16 -3.32 -31.16 4.76
CA GLY A 16 -2.27 -30.14 4.80
C GLY A 16 -1.87 -29.65 3.40
N LEU A 17 -1.70 -30.59 2.45
CA LEU A 17 -1.28 -30.27 1.09
C LEU A 17 -2.29 -29.39 0.38
N ILE A 18 -3.57 -29.74 0.48
CA ILE A 18 -4.62 -29.01 -0.25
C ILE A 18 -4.78 -27.57 0.27
N ARG A 19 -4.66 -27.41 1.59
CA ARG A 19 -4.67 -26.10 2.25
C ARG A 19 -3.46 -25.25 1.89
N THR A 20 -2.28 -25.86 1.72
CA THR A 20 -1.09 -25.14 1.26
C THR A 20 -1.23 -24.66 -0.19
N ILE A 21 -1.75 -25.51 -1.08
CA ILE A 21 -2.00 -25.13 -2.48
C ILE A 21 -3.06 -24.03 -2.55
N SER A 22 -4.13 -24.14 -1.76
CA SER A 22 -5.21 -23.16 -1.73
C SER A 22 -4.71 -21.80 -1.22
N ALA A 23 -3.84 -21.80 -0.20
CA ALA A 23 -3.20 -20.62 0.39
C ALA A 23 -2.20 -19.93 -0.56
N MET A 24 -1.56 -20.67 -1.46
CA MET A 24 -0.54 -20.14 -2.37
C MET A 24 -1.07 -19.01 -3.28
N PHE A 25 -2.34 -19.08 -3.70
CA PHE A 25 -2.93 -18.09 -4.62
C PHE A 25 -3.66 -16.94 -3.92
N PHE A 26 -3.85 -17.01 -2.61
CA PHE A 26 -4.50 -15.95 -1.84
C PHE A 26 -3.77 -14.59 -1.88
N PRO A 27 -2.42 -14.51 -1.88
CA PRO A 27 -1.70 -13.23 -1.86
C PRO A 27 -1.95 -12.30 -3.03
N VAL A 28 -2.48 -12.81 -4.16
CA VAL A 28 -2.76 -12.02 -5.37
C VAL A 28 -3.64 -10.81 -5.04
N GLY A 29 -4.64 -10.96 -4.16
CA GLY A 29 -5.51 -9.85 -3.74
C GLY A 29 -4.75 -8.69 -3.11
N LEU A 30 -3.88 -8.97 -2.12
CA LEU A 30 -3.11 -7.94 -1.44
C LEU A 30 -2.04 -7.32 -2.36
N ILE A 31 -1.45 -8.11 -3.26
CA ILE A 31 -0.52 -7.62 -4.28
C ILE A 31 -1.21 -6.57 -5.16
N MET A 32 -2.41 -6.86 -5.66
CA MET A 32 -3.17 -5.92 -6.50
C MET A 32 -3.50 -4.64 -5.74
N ILE A 33 -3.92 -4.73 -4.49
CA ILE A 33 -4.25 -3.55 -3.67
C ILE A 33 -3.02 -2.66 -3.48
N VAL A 34 -1.88 -3.23 -3.06
CA VAL A 34 -0.67 -2.45 -2.77
C VAL A 34 -0.07 -1.85 -4.05
N LEU A 35 -0.08 -2.58 -5.16
CA LEU A 35 0.48 -2.08 -6.43
C LEU A 35 -0.44 -1.06 -7.13
N SER A 36 -1.75 -1.17 -6.95
CA SER A 36 -2.72 -0.19 -7.50
C SER A 36 -2.87 1.06 -6.63
N GLY A 37 -2.39 1.02 -5.38
CA GLY A 37 -2.60 2.09 -4.41
C GLY A 37 -4.04 2.17 -3.90
N ALA A 38 -4.80 1.06 -4.00
CA ALA A 38 -6.15 0.99 -3.47
C ALA A 38 -6.16 0.95 -1.93
N ASP A 39 -7.29 1.38 -1.37
CA ASP A 39 -7.47 1.47 0.08
C ASP A 39 -7.94 0.14 0.70
N LEU A 40 -7.31 -0.25 1.81
CA LEU A 40 -7.63 -1.47 2.53
C LEU A 40 -7.65 -1.22 4.04
N PHE A 41 -8.79 -1.53 4.66
CA PHE A 41 -9.04 -1.28 6.08
C PHE A 41 -7.96 -1.88 6.98
N THR A 42 -7.58 -3.13 6.73
CA THR A 42 -6.66 -3.86 7.60
C THR A 42 -5.25 -3.28 7.61
N SER A 43 -4.73 -2.81 6.46
CA SER A 43 -3.46 -2.09 6.39
C SER A 43 -3.55 -0.66 6.94
N ASN A 44 -4.68 0.01 6.76
CA ASN A 44 -4.90 1.36 7.29
C ASN A 44 -4.77 1.41 8.81
N ILE A 45 -5.21 0.36 9.51
CA ILE A 45 -5.08 0.26 10.97
C ILE A 45 -3.63 0.51 11.41
N MET A 46 -2.63 -0.09 10.76
CA MET A 46 -1.22 0.11 11.10
C MET A 46 -0.82 1.59 10.95
N PHE A 47 -1.00 2.18 9.76
CA PHE A 47 -0.55 3.56 9.48
C PHE A 47 -1.23 4.58 10.38
N THR A 48 -2.54 4.46 10.50
CA THR A 48 -3.36 5.42 11.26
C THR A 48 -3.08 5.30 12.76
N PHE A 49 -2.84 4.09 13.28
CA PHE A 49 -2.45 3.88 14.67
C PHE A 49 -1.05 4.45 14.98
N THR A 50 -0.07 4.24 14.10
CA THR A 50 1.25 4.89 14.20
C THR A 50 1.12 6.42 14.20
N ALA A 51 0.31 6.99 13.30
CA ALA A 51 0.07 8.43 13.23
C ALA A 51 -0.62 8.98 14.50
N PHE A 52 -1.55 8.21 15.08
CA PHE A 52 -2.20 8.54 16.34
C PHE A 52 -1.21 8.56 17.51
N LEU A 53 -0.35 7.54 17.64
CA LEU A 53 0.68 7.50 18.68
C LEU A 53 1.70 8.65 18.54
N HIS A 54 2.00 9.06 17.30
CA HIS A 54 2.82 10.23 17.01
C HIS A 54 2.07 11.58 17.16
N ARG A 55 0.82 11.58 17.66
CA ARG A 55 -0.03 12.78 17.82
C ARG A 55 -0.24 13.58 16.53
N ARG A 56 -0.19 12.91 15.37
CA ARG A 56 -0.46 13.52 14.05
C ARG A 56 -1.91 13.36 13.62
N ALA A 57 -2.64 12.43 14.22
CA ALA A 57 -4.03 12.15 13.91
C ALA A 57 -4.87 12.15 15.20
N SER A 58 -6.11 12.65 15.10
CA SER A 58 -7.09 12.55 16.18
C SER A 58 -7.80 11.20 16.17
N LEU A 59 -8.38 10.79 17.29
CA LEU A 59 -9.22 9.59 17.36
C LEU A 59 -10.42 9.65 16.40
N ILE A 60 -10.97 10.85 16.17
CA ILE A 60 -12.09 11.06 15.25
C ILE A 60 -11.63 10.81 13.81
N SER A 61 -10.46 11.34 13.45
CA SER A 61 -9.85 11.09 12.13
C SER A 61 -9.60 9.60 11.91
N LEU A 62 -9.11 8.90 12.94
CA LEU A 62 -8.90 7.46 12.95
C LEU A 62 -10.20 6.70 12.64
N ALA A 63 -11.25 6.99 13.41
CA ALA A 63 -12.56 6.36 13.27
C ALA A 63 -13.17 6.62 11.88
N ASN A 64 -13.05 7.84 11.34
CA ASN A 64 -13.55 8.17 10.01
C ASN A 64 -12.85 7.34 8.93
N ILE A 65 -11.51 7.28 8.93
CA ILE A 65 -10.76 6.47 7.96
C ILE A 65 -11.15 5.00 8.08
N TRP A 66 -11.23 4.48 9.31
CA TRP A 66 -11.57 3.09 9.55
C TRP A 66 -12.97 2.74 9.07
N VAL A 67 -13.98 3.55 9.41
CA VAL A 67 -15.37 3.30 9.01
C VAL A 67 -15.54 3.45 7.50
N THR A 68 -15.00 4.50 6.88
CA THR A 68 -15.11 4.70 5.43
C THR A 68 -14.43 3.57 4.66
N SER A 69 -13.22 3.18 5.05
CA SER A 69 -12.46 2.08 4.44
C SER A 69 -13.18 0.75 4.60
N PHE A 70 -13.67 0.44 5.82
CA PHE A 70 -14.39 -0.78 6.13
C PHE A 70 -15.69 -0.91 5.32
N LEU A 71 -16.49 0.15 5.24
CA LEU A 71 -17.72 0.16 4.47
C LEU A 71 -17.46 0.08 2.97
N GLY A 72 -16.42 0.75 2.46
CA GLY A 72 -16.00 0.65 1.07
C GLY A 72 -15.56 -0.77 0.70
N ASN A 73 -14.74 -1.41 1.54
CA ASN A 73 -14.33 -2.80 1.34
C ASN A 73 -15.52 -3.77 1.44
N LEU A 74 -16.44 -3.56 2.39
CA LEU A 74 -17.66 -4.37 2.51
C LEU A 74 -18.56 -4.22 1.28
N ALA A 75 -18.81 -2.99 0.83
CA ALA A 75 -19.62 -2.73 -0.35
C ALA A 75 -19.01 -3.37 -1.61
N GLY A 76 -17.69 -3.23 -1.81
CA GLY A 76 -16.99 -3.82 -2.94
C GLY A 76 -17.02 -5.35 -2.93
N THR A 77 -16.78 -5.97 -1.76
CA THR A 77 -16.81 -7.43 -1.62
C THR A 77 -18.22 -8.00 -1.77
N LEU A 78 -19.26 -7.33 -1.26
CA LEU A 78 -20.66 -7.73 -1.46
C LEU A 78 -21.09 -7.56 -2.92
N PHE A 79 -20.67 -6.48 -3.59
CA PHE A 79 -20.92 -6.30 -5.03
C PHE A 79 -20.29 -7.43 -5.84
N PHE A 80 -19.00 -7.72 -5.60
CA PHE A 80 -18.30 -8.79 -6.30
C PHE A 80 -18.93 -10.16 -6.00
N MET A 81 -19.28 -10.40 -4.73
CA MET A 81 -19.97 -11.61 -4.31
C MET A 81 -21.29 -11.79 -5.06
N ALA A 82 -22.19 -10.81 -4.99
CA ALA A 82 -23.54 -10.93 -5.52
C ALA A 82 -23.56 -10.97 -7.05
N ILE A 83 -22.87 -10.03 -7.71
CA ILE A 83 -22.94 -9.86 -9.17
C ILE A 83 -22.03 -10.85 -9.89
N VAL A 84 -20.75 -10.90 -9.51
CA VAL A 84 -19.75 -11.68 -10.26
C VAL A 84 -19.83 -13.15 -9.89
N THR A 85 -19.92 -13.49 -8.61
CA THR A 85 -19.87 -14.92 -8.19
C THR A 85 -21.21 -15.57 -7.91
N GLY A 86 -22.20 -14.81 -7.44
CA GLY A 86 -23.55 -15.26 -7.17
C GLY A 86 -24.32 -15.40 -8.47
N TYR A 87 -24.77 -14.28 -9.05
CA TYR A 87 -25.51 -14.28 -10.31
C TYR A 87 -24.69 -14.76 -11.52
N GLY A 88 -23.36 -14.61 -11.48
CA GLY A 88 -22.46 -15.17 -12.50
C GLY A 88 -22.28 -16.69 -12.42
N GLY A 89 -22.82 -17.37 -11.39
CA GLY A 89 -22.85 -18.83 -11.30
C GLY A 89 -21.49 -19.50 -11.17
N VAL A 90 -20.48 -18.80 -10.62
CA VAL A 90 -19.09 -19.30 -10.53
C VAL A 90 -18.99 -20.58 -9.69
N PHE A 91 -19.89 -20.76 -8.72
CA PHE A 91 -19.92 -21.91 -7.83
C PHE A 91 -21.19 -22.75 -7.99
N GLU A 92 -21.74 -22.87 -9.20
CA GLU A 92 -22.94 -23.71 -9.45
C GLU A 92 -22.70 -25.21 -9.24
N ILE A 93 -21.46 -25.66 -9.47
CA ILE A 93 -21.10 -27.08 -9.34
C ILE A 93 -21.28 -27.53 -7.88
N PRO A 94 -22.01 -28.64 -7.60
CA PRO A 94 -22.30 -29.07 -6.24
C PRO A 94 -21.09 -29.21 -5.31
N ALA A 95 -19.97 -29.71 -5.84
CA ALA A 95 -18.73 -29.85 -5.08
C ALA A 95 -18.19 -28.50 -4.57
N TYR A 96 -18.26 -27.44 -5.38
CA TYR A 96 -17.83 -26.09 -4.97
C TYR A 96 -18.79 -25.45 -3.98
N ARG A 97 -20.10 -25.69 -4.12
CA ARG A 97 -21.10 -25.21 -3.15
C ARG A 97 -20.88 -25.80 -1.76
N MET A 98 -20.70 -27.12 -1.70
CA MET A 98 -20.43 -27.81 -0.44
C MET A 98 -19.16 -27.29 0.22
N GLU A 99 -18.10 -27.07 -0.56
CA GLU A 99 -16.85 -26.55 -0.02
C GLU A 99 -17.00 -25.13 0.57
N ILE A 100 -17.75 -24.25 -0.09
CA ILE A 100 -18.06 -22.91 0.44
C ILE A 100 -18.81 -22.98 1.78
N ILE A 101 -19.79 -23.87 1.87
CA ILE A 101 -20.58 -24.09 3.10
C ILE A 101 -19.67 -24.62 4.22
N ASN A 102 -18.82 -25.59 3.91
CA ASN A 102 -17.85 -26.16 4.85
C ASN A 102 -16.84 -25.10 5.32
N PHE A 103 -16.33 -24.28 4.40
CA PHE A 103 -15.42 -23.20 4.70
C PHE A 103 -16.05 -22.18 5.67
N ALA A 104 -17.29 -21.75 5.38
CA ALA A 104 -18.01 -20.82 6.26
C ALA A 104 -18.32 -21.43 7.63
N THR A 105 -18.65 -22.73 7.69
CA THR A 105 -18.83 -23.48 8.95
C THR A 105 -17.54 -23.49 9.76
N ALA A 106 -16.42 -23.87 9.16
CA ALA A 106 -15.11 -23.95 9.81
C ALA A 106 -14.60 -22.58 10.31
N LYS A 107 -15.04 -21.50 9.66
CA LYS A 107 -14.67 -20.11 10.00
C LYS A 107 -15.58 -19.45 11.02
N CYS A 108 -16.89 -19.69 10.94
CA CYS A 108 -17.90 -18.99 11.74
C CYS A 108 -18.54 -19.87 12.82
N LEU A 109 -18.88 -21.13 12.51
CA LEU A 109 -19.66 -21.99 13.41
C LEU A 109 -18.80 -22.82 14.36
N THR A 110 -17.76 -23.48 13.84
CA THR A 110 -16.92 -24.38 14.65
C THR A 110 -16.12 -23.66 15.74
N PRO A 111 -15.43 -22.53 15.47
CA PRO A 111 -14.61 -21.88 16.49
C PRO A 111 -15.44 -21.05 17.47
N THR A 112 -14.90 -20.88 18.68
CA THR A 112 -15.45 -19.96 19.69
C THR A 112 -15.11 -18.51 19.34
N TRP A 113 -15.84 -17.57 19.94
CA TRP A 113 -15.63 -16.12 19.72
C TRP A 113 -14.18 -15.70 20.01
N VAL A 114 -13.60 -16.21 21.11
CA VAL A 114 -12.21 -15.92 21.51
C VAL A 114 -11.21 -16.51 20.51
N GLN A 115 -11.46 -17.71 20.00
CA GLN A 115 -10.59 -18.31 18.99
C GLN A 115 -10.54 -17.47 17.70
N ILE A 116 -11.69 -16.97 17.24
CA ILE A 116 -11.78 -16.10 16.06
C ILE A 116 -11.00 -14.80 16.31
N PHE A 117 -11.20 -14.19 17.48
CA PHE A 117 -10.48 -12.98 17.88
C PHE A 117 -8.95 -13.19 17.90
N CYS A 118 -8.45 -14.25 18.54
CA CYS A 118 -7.01 -14.54 18.59
C CYS A 118 -6.42 -14.87 17.21
N ARG A 119 -7.14 -15.63 16.39
CA ARG A 119 -6.74 -15.89 14.99
C ARG A 119 -6.65 -14.59 14.21
N ALA A 120 -7.57 -13.67 14.43
CA ALA A 120 -7.59 -12.38 13.76
C ALA A 120 -6.46 -11.44 14.15
N ILE A 121 -5.96 -11.51 15.39
CA ILE A 121 -4.72 -10.81 15.78
C ILE A 121 -3.55 -11.28 14.90
N GLY A 122 -3.34 -12.59 14.82
CA GLY A 122 -2.25 -13.16 14.02
C GLY A 122 -2.38 -12.86 12.54
N ALA A 123 -3.60 -12.88 11.99
CA ALA A 123 -3.85 -12.55 10.59
C ALA A 123 -3.38 -11.13 10.26
N ASN A 124 -3.83 -10.13 11.02
CA ASN A 124 -3.50 -8.75 10.67
C ASN A 124 -2.08 -8.34 11.07
N TRP A 125 -1.46 -9.03 12.02
CA TRP A 125 -0.02 -8.89 12.23
C TRP A 125 0.73 -9.21 10.94
N LEU A 126 0.49 -10.39 10.34
CA LEU A 126 1.19 -10.80 9.11
C LEU A 126 0.84 -9.91 7.91
N VAL A 127 -0.42 -9.48 7.78
CA VAL A 127 -0.85 -8.57 6.69
C VAL A 127 -0.18 -7.21 6.81
N CYS A 128 -0.23 -6.57 7.99
CA CYS A 128 0.41 -5.27 8.19
C CYS A 128 1.93 -5.35 8.04
N PHE A 129 2.54 -6.43 8.52
CA PHE A 129 3.96 -6.69 8.32
C PHE A 129 4.31 -6.79 6.83
N ALA A 130 3.56 -7.58 6.05
CA ALA A 130 3.72 -7.67 4.59
C ALA A 130 3.65 -6.31 3.89
N VAL A 131 2.67 -5.47 4.24
CA VAL A 131 2.53 -4.13 3.66
C VAL A 131 3.71 -3.25 4.04
N PHE A 132 4.16 -3.29 5.29
CA PHE A 132 5.31 -2.53 5.76
C PHE A 132 6.60 -2.87 5.00
N ILE A 133 6.93 -4.17 4.88
CA ILE A 133 8.13 -4.61 4.15
C ILE A 133 8.02 -4.37 2.63
N SER A 134 6.81 -4.40 2.07
CA SER A 134 6.57 -4.06 0.67
C SER A 134 6.81 -2.58 0.38
N ILE A 135 6.35 -1.68 1.25
CA ILE A 135 6.59 -0.23 1.07
C ILE A 135 8.08 0.10 1.23
N SER A 136 8.79 -0.65 2.07
CA SER A 136 10.25 -0.52 2.24
C SER A 136 11.04 -1.00 1.02
N SER A 137 10.39 -1.72 0.09
CA SER A 137 11.01 -2.31 -1.09
C SER A 137 10.91 -1.40 -2.32
N ARG A 138 11.95 -1.39 -3.17
CA ARG A 138 12.03 -0.51 -4.35
C ARG A 138 11.46 -1.14 -5.62
N GLU A 139 11.72 -2.41 -5.85
CA GLU A 139 11.34 -3.11 -7.09
C GLU A 139 10.00 -3.81 -6.96
N ILE A 140 9.21 -3.85 -8.04
CA ILE A 140 7.89 -4.54 -8.05
C ILE A 140 8.04 -6.02 -7.67
N ALA A 141 9.06 -6.71 -8.19
CA ALA A 141 9.30 -8.12 -7.86
C ALA A 141 9.55 -8.32 -6.36
N SER A 142 10.37 -7.45 -5.74
CA SER A 142 10.61 -7.49 -4.30
C SER A 142 9.34 -7.20 -3.48
N LYS A 143 8.49 -6.26 -3.92
CA LYS A 143 7.18 -5.99 -3.30
C LYS A 143 6.25 -7.19 -3.34
N ILE A 144 6.21 -7.89 -4.48
CA ILE A 144 5.40 -9.10 -4.66
C ILE A 144 5.84 -10.19 -3.67
N LEU A 145 7.14 -10.49 -3.61
CA LEU A 145 7.67 -11.51 -2.70
C LEU A 145 7.46 -11.14 -1.22
N ALA A 146 7.67 -9.86 -0.88
CA ALA A 146 7.44 -9.32 0.46
C ALA A 146 5.98 -9.49 0.91
N ILE A 147 5.02 -9.34 0.00
CA ILE A 147 3.60 -9.57 0.29
C ILE A 147 3.28 -11.07 0.31
N TRP A 148 3.86 -11.85 -0.59
CA TRP A 148 3.50 -13.24 -0.84
C TRP A 148 3.66 -14.11 0.40
N PHE A 149 4.86 -14.14 1.01
CA PHE A 149 5.16 -15.08 2.09
C PHE A 149 4.33 -14.87 3.36
N PRO A 150 4.20 -13.65 3.92
CA PRO A 150 3.40 -13.46 5.13
C PRO A 150 1.91 -13.72 4.86
N THR A 151 1.42 -13.33 3.68
CA THR A 151 0.03 -13.54 3.28
C THR A 151 -0.30 -15.01 3.10
N PHE A 152 0.56 -15.75 2.39
CA PHE A 152 0.48 -17.19 2.27
C PHE A 152 0.46 -17.86 3.65
N THR A 153 1.33 -17.42 4.55
CA THR A 153 1.48 -18.01 5.89
C THR A 153 0.20 -17.89 6.70
N PHE A 154 -0.44 -16.72 6.78
CA PHE A 154 -1.65 -16.59 7.60
C PHE A 154 -2.82 -17.41 7.04
N VAL A 155 -2.89 -17.56 5.72
CA VAL A 155 -3.94 -18.35 5.05
C VAL A 155 -3.69 -19.83 5.24
N ALA A 156 -2.44 -20.29 5.11
CA ALA A 156 -2.05 -21.67 5.38
C ALA A 156 -2.32 -22.06 6.84
N LEU A 157 -2.10 -21.13 7.79
CA LEU A 157 -2.49 -21.29 9.19
C LEU A 157 -4.01 -21.19 9.41
N GLY A 158 -4.77 -20.68 8.44
CA GLY A 158 -6.22 -20.45 8.46
C GLY A 158 -6.65 -19.43 9.51
N LEU A 159 -5.86 -18.38 9.66
CA LEU A 159 -6.19 -17.23 10.49
C LEU A 159 -7.36 -16.44 9.89
N ASP A 160 -7.99 -15.60 10.72
CA ASP A 160 -9.24 -14.92 10.37
C ASP A 160 -8.99 -13.47 9.95
N HIS A 161 -9.36 -13.14 8.71
CA HIS A 161 -9.16 -11.82 8.14
C HIS A 161 -10.50 -11.21 7.76
N VAL A 162 -10.81 -10.03 8.29
CA VAL A 162 -12.16 -9.47 8.21
C VAL A 162 -12.60 -9.26 6.76
N ILE A 163 -11.69 -8.81 5.88
CA ILE A 163 -12.00 -8.57 4.46
C ILE A 163 -12.23 -9.88 3.70
N ALA A 164 -11.53 -10.96 4.08
CA ALA A 164 -11.79 -12.27 3.49
C ALA A 164 -13.16 -12.80 3.94
N ASN A 165 -13.50 -12.60 5.22
CA ASN A 165 -14.78 -12.99 5.80
C ASN A 165 -15.94 -12.17 5.21
N MET A 166 -15.72 -10.91 4.79
CA MET A 166 -16.69 -10.09 4.05
C MET A 166 -17.06 -10.68 2.68
N TYR A 167 -16.22 -11.54 2.12
CA TYR A 167 -16.49 -12.22 0.86
C TYR A 167 -17.02 -13.64 1.09
N PHE A 168 -16.22 -14.52 1.70
CA PHE A 168 -16.52 -15.97 1.73
C PHE A 168 -17.78 -16.33 2.52
N ILE A 169 -18.04 -15.66 3.65
CA ILE A 169 -19.22 -15.98 4.45
C ILE A 169 -20.50 -15.50 3.74
N PRO A 170 -20.56 -14.26 3.21
CA PRO A 170 -21.69 -13.85 2.38
C PRO A 170 -21.92 -14.72 1.14
N VAL A 171 -20.88 -15.25 0.49
CA VAL A 171 -21.04 -16.24 -0.59
C VAL A 171 -21.81 -17.47 -0.07
N ALA A 172 -21.42 -18.02 1.09
CA ALA A 172 -22.11 -19.17 1.68
C ALA A 172 -23.57 -18.86 2.04
N ILE A 173 -23.85 -17.66 2.55
CA ILE A 173 -25.22 -17.21 2.83
C ILE A 173 -26.03 -17.12 1.52
N PHE A 174 -25.44 -16.59 0.45
CA PHE A 174 -26.09 -16.49 -0.87
C PHE A 174 -26.49 -17.86 -1.43
N TYR A 175 -25.63 -18.87 -1.27
CA TYR A 175 -25.92 -20.26 -1.67
C TYR A 175 -26.77 -21.04 -0.65
N GLY A 176 -27.29 -20.38 0.39
CA GLY A 176 -28.29 -20.95 1.28
C GLY A 176 -27.73 -21.80 2.42
N HIS A 177 -26.64 -21.36 3.07
CA HIS A 177 -26.14 -22.02 4.27
C HIS A 177 -27.24 -22.17 5.34
N PRO A 178 -27.47 -23.38 5.90
CA PRO A 178 -28.61 -23.64 6.80
C PRO A 178 -28.54 -22.88 8.13
N ASP A 179 -27.36 -22.84 8.75
CA ASP A 179 -27.22 -22.33 10.12
C ASP A 179 -26.61 -20.91 10.24
N ILE A 180 -26.04 -20.37 9.16
CA ILE A 180 -25.39 -19.05 9.17
C ILE A 180 -26.34 -18.03 8.56
N GLY A 181 -27.04 -17.29 9.42
CA GLY A 181 -27.74 -16.07 9.04
C GLY A 181 -26.87 -14.82 9.13
N VAL A 182 -27.36 -13.70 8.59
CA VAL A 182 -26.66 -12.40 8.62
C VAL A 182 -26.36 -11.95 10.06
N GLY A 183 -27.30 -12.14 10.99
CA GLY A 183 -27.09 -11.78 12.39
C GLY A 183 -25.95 -12.56 13.06
N LEU A 184 -25.89 -13.88 12.83
CA LEU A 184 -24.82 -14.72 13.36
C LEU A 184 -23.47 -14.39 12.72
N TYR A 185 -23.46 -14.14 11.40
CA TYR A 185 -22.28 -13.68 10.68
C TYR A 185 -21.70 -12.40 11.29
N ILE A 186 -22.53 -11.39 11.57
CA ILE A 186 -22.07 -10.13 12.17
C ILE A 186 -21.51 -10.38 13.58
N TRP A 187 -22.28 -11.07 14.43
CA TRP A 187 -21.93 -11.27 15.84
C TRP A 187 -20.71 -12.16 16.03
N LYS A 188 -20.67 -13.30 15.35
CA LYS A 188 -19.68 -14.36 15.58
C LYS A 188 -18.48 -14.26 14.67
N SER A 189 -18.62 -13.71 13.46
CA SER A 189 -17.49 -13.57 12.54
C SER A 189 -16.99 -12.13 12.44
N MET A 190 -17.82 -11.17 12.00
CA MET A 190 -17.32 -9.83 11.69
C MET A 190 -16.73 -9.10 12.90
N ILE A 191 -17.46 -9.04 14.01
CA ILE A 191 -17.05 -8.27 15.19
C ILE A 191 -15.73 -8.79 15.79
N PRO A 192 -15.59 -10.08 16.19
CA PRO A 192 -14.34 -10.58 16.75
C PRO A 192 -13.19 -10.48 15.75
N THR A 193 -13.44 -10.71 14.46
CA THR A 193 -12.39 -10.62 13.44
C THR A 193 -11.91 -9.18 13.25
N ALA A 194 -12.82 -8.21 13.19
CA ALA A 194 -12.48 -6.80 13.06
C ALA A 194 -11.67 -6.31 14.28
N LEU A 195 -12.13 -6.64 15.50
CA LEU A 195 -11.42 -6.28 16.73
C LEU A 195 -10.04 -6.92 16.81
N GLY A 196 -9.93 -8.20 16.49
CA GLY A 196 -8.65 -8.90 16.47
C GLY A 196 -7.71 -8.31 15.42
N ASN A 197 -8.21 -7.99 14.22
CA ASN A 197 -7.40 -7.32 13.20
C ASN A 197 -6.95 -5.91 13.65
N ILE A 198 -7.78 -5.13 14.34
CA ILE A 198 -7.39 -3.83 14.93
C ILE A 198 -6.22 -4.00 15.89
N VAL A 199 -6.30 -4.97 16.80
CA VAL A 199 -5.23 -5.25 17.76
C VAL A 199 -3.96 -5.74 17.05
N GLY A 200 -4.10 -6.68 16.10
CA GLY A 200 -2.97 -7.25 15.34
C GLY A 200 -2.19 -6.20 14.55
N GLY A 201 -2.88 -5.37 13.77
CA GLY A 201 -2.23 -4.35 12.94
C GLY A 201 -1.81 -3.12 13.73
N GLY A 202 -2.65 -2.66 14.65
CA GLY A 202 -2.44 -1.45 15.43
C GLY A 202 -1.35 -1.64 16.47
N LEU A 203 -1.55 -2.57 17.40
CA LEU A 203 -0.64 -2.74 18.54
C LEU A 203 0.67 -3.44 18.15
N PHE A 204 0.59 -4.61 17.52
CA PHE A 204 1.78 -5.45 17.27
C PHE A 204 2.66 -4.95 16.13
N VAL A 205 2.09 -4.22 15.17
CA VAL A 205 2.86 -3.64 14.06
C VAL A 205 2.99 -2.13 14.25
N GLY A 206 1.89 -1.38 14.14
CA GLY A 206 1.94 0.09 14.22
C GLY A 206 2.59 0.63 15.50
N GLY A 207 2.21 0.08 16.66
CA GLY A 207 2.73 0.45 17.97
C GLY A 207 4.19 0.02 18.18
N MET A 208 4.54 -1.20 17.76
CA MET A 208 5.92 -1.69 17.88
C MET A 208 6.89 -0.89 16.99
N TYR A 209 6.54 -0.63 15.74
CA TYR A 209 7.37 0.18 14.84
C TYR A 209 7.46 1.64 15.29
N TRP A 210 6.37 2.20 15.82
CA TRP A 210 6.41 3.52 16.45
C TRP A 210 7.39 3.53 17.64
N TYR A 211 7.32 2.54 18.52
CA TYR A 211 8.20 2.43 19.68
C TYR A 211 9.68 2.27 19.29
N LEU A 212 9.98 1.55 18.21
CA LEU A 212 11.37 1.31 17.82
C LEU A 212 12.00 2.47 17.07
N TYR A 213 11.24 3.19 16.25
CA TYR A 213 11.79 4.16 15.30
C TYR A 213 11.40 5.62 15.56
N LEU A 214 10.32 5.87 16.28
CA LEU A 214 9.74 7.22 16.39
C LEU A 214 9.68 7.75 17.83
N THR A 215 9.91 6.92 18.86
CA THR A 215 9.96 7.42 20.23
C THR A 215 11.21 8.26 20.46
N GLY A 216 11.02 9.54 20.75
CA GLY A 216 12.10 10.49 21.01
C GLY A 216 12.24 11.57 19.93
N GLU A 217 11.61 11.39 18.77
CA GLU A 217 11.47 12.46 17.79
C GLU A 217 10.35 13.42 18.23
N GLY A 218 10.62 14.73 18.19
CA GLY A 218 9.63 15.76 18.48
C GLY A 218 8.48 15.71 17.47
N SER A 219 7.27 16.06 17.90
CA SER A 219 6.15 16.25 16.96
C SER A 219 6.33 17.57 16.21
N ASP A 220 7.28 17.65 15.29
CA ASP A 220 7.52 18.85 14.50
C ASP A 220 6.33 19.11 13.60
N ASN A 221 5.49 20.10 13.89
CA ASN A 221 4.31 20.41 13.06
C ASN A 221 4.74 20.61 11.60
N ILE A 222 4.43 19.63 10.73
CA ILE A 222 4.62 19.79 9.30
C ILE A 222 3.56 20.77 8.84
N THR A 223 3.92 22.05 8.79
CA THR A 223 3.15 23.05 8.08
C THR A 223 3.17 22.67 6.61
N PHE A 224 2.06 22.10 6.11
CA PHE A 224 1.85 21.98 4.68
C PHE A 224 1.82 23.39 4.10
N ASN A 225 2.92 23.80 3.47
CA ASN A 225 2.97 25.05 2.74
C ASN A 225 2.14 24.85 1.46
N ILE A 226 0.87 25.25 1.53
CA ILE A 226 -0.07 25.23 0.40
C ILE A 226 0.43 26.12 -0.76
N GLY A 227 1.44 26.98 -0.54
CA GLY A 227 2.11 27.73 -1.61
C GLY A 227 2.88 26.86 -2.62
N GLY A 228 3.16 25.59 -2.31
CA GLY A 228 3.78 24.64 -3.24
C GLY A 228 2.81 24.02 -4.26
N LEU A 229 1.50 24.22 -4.12
CA LEU A 229 0.52 23.68 -5.06
C LEU A 229 0.62 24.35 -6.44
N ASP A 230 0.97 25.64 -6.45
CA ASP A 230 1.21 26.40 -7.68
C ASP A 230 2.45 25.90 -8.43
N VAL A 231 3.49 25.47 -7.69
CA VAL A 231 4.71 24.88 -8.27
C VAL A 231 4.47 23.44 -8.74
N ALA A 232 3.67 22.65 -8.02
CA ALA A 232 3.29 21.30 -8.44
C ALA A 232 2.41 21.30 -9.70
N MET A 233 1.60 22.34 -9.93
CA MET A 233 0.91 22.55 -11.20
C MET A 233 1.86 22.90 -12.36
N GLU A 234 3.00 23.54 -12.08
CA GLU A 234 3.98 23.96 -13.09
C GLU A 234 4.88 22.80 -13.56
N VAL A 235 5.10 21.76 -12.73
CA VAL A 235 6.06 20.67 -13.01
C VAL A 235 5.37 19.34 -13.44
N GLY A 236 4.06 19.33 -13.68
CA GLY A 236 3.39 18.19 -14.32
C GLY A 236 2.12 17.68 -13.66
N GLY A 237 1.24 18.60 -13.23
CA GLY A 237 -0.15 18.25 -12.92
C GLY A 237 -0.91 17.70 -14.15
N PRO A 238 -2.04 17.00 -13.97
CA PRO A 238 -2.79 16.41 -15.08
C PRO A 238 -3.17 17.51 -16.07
N MET A 239 -2.82 17.32 -17.34
CA MET A 239 -2.98 18.32 -18.40
C MET A 239 -4.40 18.91 -18.42
N GLY A 240 -4.54 20.12 -17.88
CA GLY A 240 -5.70 20.96 -18.10
C GLY A 240 -5.67 21.56 -19.51
N PRO A 241 -6.83 21.95 -20.08
CA PRO A 241 -6.90 22.42 -21.46
C PRO A 241 -6.06 23.70 -21.65
N SER A 242 -5.14 23.62 -22.61
CA SER A 242 -4.12 24.62 -22.90
C SER A 242 -4.72 26.01 -23.14
N ARG A 243 -4.52 26.93 -22.18
CA ARG A 243 -4.88 28.34 -22.35
C ARG A 243 -3.63 29.11 -22.75
N ARG A 244 -3.50 29.44 -24.04
CA ARG A 244 -2.45 30.32 -24.59
C ARG A 244 -2.38 31.61 -23.76
N ARG A 245 -1.23 31.87 -23.14
CA ARG A 245 -0.93 33.14 -22.46
C ARG A 245 0.12 33.91 -23.26
N SER A 246 -0.26 35.11 -23.68
CA SER A 246 0.57 36.12 -24.33
C SER A 246 1.65 36.66 -23.38
N VAL A 247 2.88 36.75 -23.86
CA VAL A 247 4.03 37.30 -23.12
C VAL A 247 3.96 38.84 -23.09
N PRO A 248 4.09 39.51 -21.92
CA PRO A 248 4.25 40.97 -21.87
C PRO A 248 5.72 41.37 -22.06
N ASN A 249 5.95 42.35 -22.95
CA ASN A 249 7.23 43.03 -23.14
C ASN A 249 7.66 43.80 -21.88
N LEU A 250 8.89 43.58 -21.43
CA LEU A 250 9.63 44.49 -20.56
C LEU A 250 10.63 45.28 -21.40
N ALA A 251 10.67 46.59 -21.17
CA ALA A 251 11.25 47.57 -22.07
C ALA A 251 12.62 48.11 -21.60
N LYS A 252 13.43 48.45 -22.62
CA LYS A 252 14.39 49.58 -22.75
C LYS A 252 15.82 49.51 -22.21
N GLY A 253 16.74 49.89 -23.12
CA GLY A 253 18.12 50.39 -22.93
C GLY A 253 19.16 49.30 -23.15
N GLU A 254 20.15 49.37 -24.04
CA GLU A 254 20.83 50.48 -24.71
C GLU A 254 21.37 50.03 -26.08
N GLU A 255 21.60 51.00 -26.97
CA GLU A 255 22.18 50.85 -28.30
C GLU A 255 23.68 50.56 -28.25
N GLU A 256 24.19 49.64 -29.07
CA GLU A 256 25.49 49.84 -29.73
C GLU A 256 25.58 49.06 -31.05
N LYS A 257 26.12 49.75 -32.07
CA LYS A 257 26.30 49.33 -33.46
C LYS A 257 27.56 48.48 -33.65
N ASP A 258 27.67 47.94 -34.86
CA ASP A 258 28.87 47.50 -35.61
C ASP A 258 28.94 45.98 -35.82
N ASP A 259 29.39 45.43 -36.94
CA ASP A 259 29.56 45.86 -38.32
C ASP A 259 29.83 44.53 -39.08
N LYS A 260 29.38 44.46 -40.32
CA LYS A 260 29.95 43.70 -41.47
C LYS A 260 30.30 42.19 -41.43
N THR A 261 29.90 41.62 -42.59
CA THR A 261 30.61 40.67 -43.49
C THR A 261 30.58 39.17 -43.14
N MET A 262 29.91 38.31 -43.93
CA MET A 262 30.12 37.86 -45.34
C MET A 262 31.08 36.68 -45.49
N ASN A 263 30.60 35.70 -46.29
CA ASN A 263 31.27 34.58 -46.96
C ASN A 263 31.71 33.37 -46.11
N GLY A 264 31.51 32.13 -46.56
CA GLY A 264 30.95 31.66 -47.83
C GLY A 264 31.20 30.16 -48.06
N LYS A 265 30.58 29.66 -49.15
CA LYS A 265 30.85 28.42 -49.92
C LYS A 265 30.40 27.07 -49.33
N GLY A 266 29.39 26.46 -49.97
CA GLY A 266 29.19 25.00 -50.04
C GLY A 266 30.03 24.38 -51.17
N PRO A 267 29.64 23.25 -51.82
CA PRO A 267 28.58 22.27 -51.53
C PRO A 267 29.13 20.82 -51.43
N GLU A 268 28.33 19.82 -51.03
CA GLU A 268 28.42 18.44 -51.59
C GLU A 268 27.25 17.54 -51.16
N GLU A 269 26.88 16.66 -52.09
CA GLU A 269 25.65 15.85 -52.16
C GLU A 269 25.76 14.52 -51.38
N GLY A 270 24.62 13.98 -50.90
CA GLY A 270 24.55 12.61 -50.38
C GLY A 270 23.15 12.22 -49.88
N HIS A 271 22.60 11.14 -50.43
CA HIS A 271 21.24 10.57 -50.28
C HIS A 271 20.83 10.20 -48.82
N PRO A 272 19.53 10.05 -48.49
CA PRO A 272 19.06 9.97 -47.11
C PRO A 272 18.92 8.51 -46.64
N ASP A 273 19.76 8.09 -45.69
CA ASP A 273 19.55 6.87 -44.92
C ASP A 273 19.01 7.22 -43.52
N HIS A 274 17.72 6.95 -43.32
CA HIS A 274 17.08 6.96 -42.01
C HIS A 274 17.65 5.81 -41.16
N VAL A 275 18.67 6.10 -40.36
CA VAL A 275 19.08 5.27 -39.23
C VAL A 275 18.84 6.05 -37.96
N ALA A 276 17.79 5.67 -37.23
CA ALA A 276 17.54 6.14 -35.88
C ALA A 276 18.71 5.69 -34.98
N SER A 277 19.55 6.63 -34.57
CA SER A 277 20.60 6.41 -33.59
C SER A 277 19.96 6.16 -32.22
N LEU A 278 20.21 4.96 -31.68
CA LEU A 278 19.95 4.63 -30.28
C LEU A 278 20.86 5.51 -29.40
N PRO A 279 20.36 6.14 -28.31
CA PRO A 279 21.21 6.88 -27.40
C PRO A 279 22.18 5.93 -26.68
N SER A 280 23.43 6.36 -26.59
CA SER A 280 24.54 5.67 -25.93
C SER A 280 24.29 5.44 -24.43
N SER A 281 24.83 4.33 -23.94
CA SER A 281 24.64 3.76 -22.59
C SER A 281 25.36 4.50 -21.45
N ASP A 282 25.49 5.82 -21.51
CA ASP A 282 26.21 6.63 -20.51
C ASP A 282 25.43 7.84 -19.99
N GLN A 283 24.09 7.83 -20.10
CA GLN A 283 23.25 8.83 -19.45
C GLN A 283 22.78 8.35 -18.07
N THR A 284 23.52 8.71 -17.03
CA THR A 284 23.06 8.70 -15.65
C THR A 284 21.82 9.60 -15.50
N MET A 285 20.64 8.97 -15.43
CA MET A 285 19.38 9.60 -15.06
C MET A 285 19.45 10.04 -13.59
N THR A 286 19.83 11.29 -13.35
CA THR A 286 19.84 11.89 -12.01
C THR A 286 18.49 12.54 -11.74
N SER A 287 17.57 11.80 -11.10
CA SER A 287 16.32 12.37 -10.59
C SER A 287 16.60 13.30 -9.41
N GLY A 288 16.05 14.53 -9.45
CA GLY A 288 16.30 15.64 -8.51
C GLY A 288 16.01 15.38 -7.02
N LEU A 289 15.53 14.21 -6.61
CA LEU A 289 15.39 13.85 -5.19
C LEU A 289 16.72 13.55 -4.47
N GLY A 290 17.82 13.35 -5.20
CA GLY A 290 19.12 12.99 -4.61
C GLY A 290 19.92 14.15 -4.00
N ARG A 291 19.55 15.40 -4.28
CA ARG A 291 20.35 16.58 -3.90
C ARG A 291 19.90 17.22 -2.58
N GLU A 292 18.63 17.08 -2.19
CA GLU A 292 18.11 17.71 -0.97
C GLU A 292 18.49 16.94 0.30
N LEU A 293 18.65 15.62 0.24
CA LEU A 293 19.07 14.80 1.40
C LEU A 293 20.56 14.90 1.75
N SER A 294 21.40 15.42 0.85
CA SER A 294 22.86 15.51 1.07
C SER A 294 23.28 16.86 1.68
N VAL A 295 22.53 17.93 1.41
CA VAL A 295 22.87 19.27 1.91
C VAL A 295 22.46 19.43 3.38
N GLU A 296 21.32 18.87 3.79
CA GLU A 296 20.79 19.05 5.15
C GLU A 296 21.54 18.25 6.23
N LYS A 297 22.21 17.14 5.86
CA LYS A 297 23.05 16.36 6.78
C LYS A 297 24.47 16.89 6.95
N TYR A 298 24.95 17.77 6.07
CA TYR A 298 26.33 18.26 6.11
C TYR A 298 26.48 19.59 6.88
N THR A 299 25.45 20.43 6.92
CA THR A 299 25.47 21.72 7.63
C THR A 299 25.19 21.60 9.13
N THR A 300 24.37 20.64 9.55
CA THR A 300 24.00 20.49 10.98
C THR A 300 25.13 19.93 11.85
N ARG A 301 26.12 19.24 11.25
CA ARG A 301 27.25 18.65 11.99
C ARG A 301 28.44 19.59 12.20
N LYS A 302 28.51 20.74 11.49
CA LYS A 302 29.57 21.75 11.67
C LYS A 302 29.17 22.96 12.52
N GLY A 303 27.89 23.15 12.80
CA GLY A 303 27.40 24.30 13.59
C GLY A 303 27.51 24.16 15.12
N ILE A 304 27.88 23.00 15.65
CA ILE A 304 27.94 22.73 17.11
C ILE A 304 29.39 22.55 17.61
N ALA A 305 30.39 22.52 16.72
CA ALA A 305 31.79 22.22 17.06
C ALA A 305 32.75 23.42 17.01
N SER A 306 32.27 24.67 16.98
CA SER A 306 33.15 25.85 16.82
C SER A 306 32.94 26.98 17.84
N THR A 307 32.60 26.66 19.10
CA THR A 307 32.48 27.71 20.14
C THR A 307 33.14 27.38 21.48
N ILE A 308 33.99 26.36 21.56
CA ILE A 308 34.79 26.10 22.77
C ILE A 308 36.17 25.61 22.37
N GLU A 309 37.08 26.52 22.04
CA GLU A 309 38.53 26.35 22.23
C GLU A 309 39.22 27.67 21.93
N GLY A 310 39.51 28.42 22.99
CA GLY A 310 40.12 29.74 22.87
C GLY A 310 40.31 30.41 24.22
N GLN A 311 41.10 29.80 25.11
CA GLN A 311 41.89 30.55 26.11
C GLN A 311 43.21 29.82 26.39
N PRO A 312 44.37 30.52 26.36
CA PRO A 312 45.65 29.96 26.75
C PRO A 312 45.82 30.08 28.26
N VAL A 313 46.40 29.07 28.91
CA VAL A 313 46.94 29.23 30.26
C VAL A 313 48.36 28.67 30.28
N GLU A 314 49.27 29.57 30.62
CA GLU A 314 50.71 29.42 30.76
C GLU A 314 51.08 28.41 31.87
N GLY A 315 52.28 27.86 31.76
CA GLY A 315 52.77 26.78 32.62
C GLY A 315 53.09 27.19 34.06
N VAL A 316 53.19 26.18 34.91
CA VAL A 316 54.29 25.80 35.84
C VAL A 316 54.05 24.33 36.19
#